data_AF-Q7R776-F1
#
_entry.id   AF-Q7R776-F1
#
_cell.length_a   1.000
_cell.length_b   1.000
_cell.length_c   1.000
_cell.angle_alpha   90.00
_cell.angle_beta   90.00
_cell.angle_gamma   90.00
#
_symmetry.space_group_name_H-M   'P 1'
#
loop_
_entity.id
_entity.type
_entity.pdbx_description
1 polymer ?
#
loop_
_entity_poly.entity_id
_entity_poly.type
_entity_poly.pdbx_seq_one_letter_code
_entity_poly.pdbx_strand_id
1 'polypeptide(L)'
;PAGPSGQASRPFAVTVGSLLVRDGSADFSDLSLQPSVSVDIRGLTGVVQSLSSRPDAEAEVSIKGSISDTSPVTISGRINPFLFGTFADLSIRFKNVDLTELSPYSARFAGYRIDKGKADLDLHYRLRDRKLLADNNLVFDHLTLGERVDSPEAISLPVKLAVSLMRGLDGKINIDLPISGNLDDPKFSITGLLTKAAVGVITKVVSSPFSAIGMLFDGGSDDAGSIDFRPGSFELEGAEKSRLDGLATALSQRPGLSLEIRGTARSGRDASALAEQQLRRQLENAKAIELRLAGGDRDRAPAGSSVLSGEDYRRLFSHFYRLRYPGAAEWAALPRGERVLGGELFESARGKVLKDWSISEIDLRRLAQARAAAVRSYLVQKGIEPTRIYLLDVELTPGDGDTIALLSLS
;
A
#
# COMPACT_ATOMS: atom_id res chain seq x y z
N PRO A 1 55.25 -28.86 50.36
CA PRO A 1 54.34 -29.92 49.84
C PRO A 1 53.22 -29.31 49.00
N ALA A 2 53.28 -29.47 47.67
CA ALA A 2 52.18 -29.15 46.78
C ALA A 2 51.10 -30.24 46.95
N GLY A 3 49.87 -29.84 47.28
CA GLY A 3 48.74 -30.77 47.37
C GLY A 3 48.45 -31.42 46.02
N PRO A 4 47.89 -32.64 45.99
CA PRO A 4 47.60 -33.33 44.74
C PRO A 4 46.60 -32.50 43.93
N SER A 5 46.99 -32.16 42.71
CA SER A 5 46.12 -31.61 41.68
C SER A 5 44.96 -32.57 41.47
N GLY A 6 43.76 -32.17 41.91
CA GLY A 6 42.54 -32.93 41.67
C GLY A 6 42.38 -33.14 40.17
N GLN A 7 42.52 -34.40 39.72
CA GLN A 7 42.14 -34.79 38.38
C GLN A 7 40.65 -34.44 38.23
N ALA A 8 40.34 -33.51 37.32
CA ALA A 8 38.96 -33.24 36.96
C ALA A 8 38.32 -34.56 36.53
N SER A 9 37.35 -35.03 37.30
CA SER A 9 36.61 -36.25 37.00
C SER A 9 35.99 -36.11 35.61
N ARG A 10 36.18 -37.12 34.76
CA ARG A 10 35.50 -37.15 33.45
C ARG A 10 33.99 -37.06 33.72
N PRO A 11 33.26 -36.17 33.03
CA PRO A 11 31.84 -36.02 33.27
C PRO A 11 31.13 -37.35 33.05
N PHE A 12 30.23 -37.70 33.96
CA PHE A 12 29.42 -38.91 33.87
C PHE A 12 28.54 -38.85 32.61
N ALA A 13 28.72 -39.80 31.69
CA ALA A 13 27.97 -39.86 30.45
C ALA A 13 26.70 -40.70 30.64
N VAL A 14 25.55 -40.16 30.25
CA VAL A 14 24.26 -40.84 30.25
C VAL A 14 23.87 -41.12 28.81
N THR A 15 23.36 -42.32 28.53
CA THR A 15 22.81 -42.68 27.22
C THR A 15 21.43 -43.31 27.40
N VAL A 16 20.46 -42.85 26.62
CA VAL A 16 19.11 -43.39 26.52
C VAL A 16 18.93 -43.87 25.08
N GLY A 17 18.74 -45.18 24.90
CA GLY A 17 18.69 -45.78 23.56
C GLY A 17 17.51 -45.27 22.73
N SER A 18 16.33 -45.13 23.35
CA SER A 18 15.14 -44.62 22.67
C SER A 18 14.17 -43.98 23.65
N LEU A 19 13.58 -42.87 23.23
CA LEU A 19 12.42 -42.21 23.83
C LEU A 19 11.27 -42.29 22.82
N LEU A 20 10.22 -43.05 23.15
CA LEU A 20 8.97 -43.05 22.38
C LEU A 20 7.99 -42.06 22.97
N VAL A 21 7.41 -41.24 22.10
CA VAL A 21 6.26 -40.38 22.42
C VAL A 21 5.04 -40.98 21.72
N ARG A 22 3.95 -41.18 22.47
CA ARG A 22 2.70 -41.75 21.95
C ARG A 22 1.55 -40.88 22.40
N ASP A 23 0.83 -40.31 21.44
CA ASP A 23 -0.36 -39.49 21.66
C ASP A 23 -0.14 -38.41 22.74
N GLY A 24 1.02 -37.76 22.70
CA GLY A 24 1.36 -36.68 23.61
C GLY A 24 0.68 -35.36 23.25
N SER A 25 0.60 -34.47 24.23
CA SER A 25 0.20 -33.08 24.04
C SER A 25 1.20 -32.14 24.68
N ALA A 26 1.27 -30.91 24.17
CA ALA A 26 2.07 -29.84 24.72
C ALA A 26 1.40 -28.49 24.41
N ASP A 27 1.54 -27.53 25.31
CA ASP A 27 1.02 -26.18 25.12
C ASP A 27 2.18 -25.19 25.08
N PHE A 28 2.17 -24.29 24.11
CA PHE A 28 3.13 -23.20 23.99
C PHE A 28 2.42 -21.87 24.21
N SER A 29 3.08 -20.94 24.91
CA SER A 29 2.57 -19.57 25.06
C SER A 29 3.72 -18.58 25.05
N ASP A 30 3.69 -17.65 24.10
CA ASP A 30 4.58 -16.50 24.06
C ASP A 30 3.92 -15.32 24.80
N LEU A 31 4.41 -15.09 26.01
CA LEU A 31 3.98 -13.99 26.88
C LEU A 31 4.74 -12.68 26.63
N SER A 32 5.66 -12.65 25.64
CA SER A 32 6.37 -11.43 25.24
C SER A 32 5.53 -10.49 24.36
N LEU A 33 4.34 -10.93 23.96
CA LEU A 33 3.38 -10.19 23.13
C LEU A 33 2.10 -9.89 23.89
N GLN A 34 1.42 -8.82 23.48
CA GLN A 34 0.08 -8.46 23.94
C GLN A 34 -0.85 -8.25 22.73
N PRO A 35 -1.92 -9.05 22.56
CA PRO A 35 -2.22 -10.26 23.35
C PRO A 35 -1.14 -11.34 23.17
N SER A 36 -1.03 -12.26 24.14
CA SER A 36 -0.10 -13.38 24.07
C SER A 36 -0.51 -14.34 22.96
N VAL A 37 0.48 -14.97 22.32
CA VAL A 37 0.22 -16.04 21.35
C VAL A 37 0.27 -17.37 22.09
N SER A 38 -0.79 -18.18 21.96
CA SER A 38 -0.87 -19.52 22.56
C SER A 38 -1.16 -20.54 21.47
N VAL A 39 -0.48 -21.67 21.53
CA VAL A 39 -0.55 -22.73 20.52
C VAL A 39 -0.67 -24.07 21.24
N ASP A 40 -1.75 -24.79 20.94
CA ASP A 40 -1.97 -26.16 21.42
C ASP A 40 -1.34 -27.15 20.43
N ILE A 41 -0.52 -28.06 20.92
CA ILE A 41 0.10 -29.13 20.14
C ILE A 41 -0.45 -30.47 20.62
N ARG A 42 -1.05 -31.23 19.71
CA ARG A 42 -1.72 -32.51 20.01
C ARG A 42 -1.25 -33.63 19.10
N GLY A 43 -1.57 -34.87 19.49
CA GLY A 43 -1.27 -36.07 18.72
C GLY A 43 0.23 -36.31 18.53
N LEU A 44 1.08 -35.80 19.44
CA LEU A 44 2.53 -35.95 19.36
C LEU A 44 2.90 -37.41 19.41
N THR A 45 3.40 -37.93 18.29
CA THR A 45 3.81 -39.32 18.15
C THR A 45 5.14 -39.38 17.41
N GLY A 46 6.09 -40.12 17.96
CA GLY A 46 7.42 -40.16 17.39
C GLY A 46 8.44 -40.87 18.25
N VAL A 47 9.67 -40.79 17.81
CA VAL A 47 10.82 -41.39 18.48
C VAL A 47 12.00 -40.43 18.47
N VAL A 48 12.73 -40.41 19.59
CA VAL A 48 14.08 -39.88 19.66
C VAL A 48 15.03 -41.02 19.99
N GLN A 49 16.02 -41.26 19.14
CA GLN A 49 16.96 -42.37 19.29
C GLN A 49 18.34 -41.86 19.69
N SER A 50 19.09 -42.70 20.41
CA SER A 50 20.50 -42.46 20.72
C SER A 50 20.77 -41.16 21.49
N LEU A 51 19.85 -40.78 22.40
CA LEU A 51 20.05 -39.66 23.31
C LEU A 51 21.30 -39.91 24.17
N SER A 52 22.25 -38.99 24.17
CA SER A 52 23.47 -39.14 24.94
C SER A 52 24.02 -37.80 25.38
N SER A 53 24.47 -37.70 26.64
CA SER A 53 25.08 -36.49 27.19
C SER A 53 26.53 -36.27 26.74
N ARG A 54 27.06 -37.14 25.87
CA ARG A 54 28.40 -36.96 25.31
C ARG A 54 28.45 -35.76 24.35
N PRO A 55 29.55 -34.99 24.35
CA PRO A 55 29.67 -33.84 23.47
C PRO A 55 29.57 -34.12 21.97
N ASP A 56 30.03 -35.29 21.55
CA ASP A 56 30.08 -35.75 20.17
C ASP A 56 28.83 -36.55 19.74
N ALA A 57 27.83 -36.66 20.61
CA ALA A 57 26.64 -37.44 20.32
C ALA A 57 25.62 -36.66 19.47
N GLU A 58 25.02 -37.39 18.52
CA GLU A 58 23.87 -36.95 17.74
C GLU A 58 22.70 -37.88 18.05
N ALA A 59 21.58 -37.32 18.46
CA ALA A 59 20.31 -38.01 18.62
C ALA A 59 19.46 -37.81 17.38
N GLU A 60 18.86 -38.89 16.87
CA GLU A 60 17.94 -38.84 15.73
C GLU A 60 16.52 -38.56 16.24
N VAL A 61 15.85 -37.60 15.64
CA VAL A 61 14.50 -37.16 15.99
C VAL A 61 13.57 -37.44 14.82
N SER A 62 12.42 -38.04 15.10
CA SER A 62 11.31 -38.16 14.15
C SER A 62 9.99 -38.06 14.91
N ILE A 63 9.36 -36.90 14.86
CA ILE A 63 8.14 -36.58 15.60
C ILE A 63 7.10 -35.99 14.64
N LYS A 64 5.85 -36.39 14.80
CA LYS A 64 4.70 -35.81 14.12
C LYS A 64 3.67 -35.38 15.14
N GLY A 65 2.85 -34.39 14.79
CA GLY A 65 1.72 -33.95 15.59
C GLY A 65 0.87 -32.96 14.80
N SER A 66 0.06 -32.18 15.51
CA SER A 66 -0.76 -31.11 14.92
C SER A 66 -0.88 -29.92 15.86
N ILE A 67 -0.88 -28.73 15.29
CA ILE A 67 -1.29 -27.48 15.94
C ILE A 67 -2.80 -27.29 15.78
N SER A 68 -3.50 -26.95 16.86
CA SER A 68 -4.95 -26.62 16.86
C SER A 68 -5.82 -27.63 16.09
N ASP A 69 -5.47 -28.93 16.18
CA ASP A 69 -6.03 -30.10 15.46
C ASP A 69 -6.04 -30.05 13.92
N THR A 70 -5.70 -28.93 13.31
CA THR A 70 -5.95 -28.64 11.89
C THR A 70 -4.68 -28.37 11.09
N SER A 71 -3.54 -28.27 11.77
CA SER A 71 -2.26 -27.88 11.17
C SER A 71 -1.18 -28.93 11.45
N PRO A 72 -1.01 -29.96 10.59
CA PRO A 72 -0.02 -31.01 10.80
C PRO A 72 1.41 -30.46 10.88
N VAL A 73 2.19 -30.98 11.83
CA VAL A 73 3.61 -30.69 11.98
C VAL A 73 4.43 -31.98 11.88
N THR A 74 5.56 -31.92 11.17
CA THR A 74 6.57 -32.97 11.18
C THR A 74 7.94 -32.40 11.51
N ILE A 75 8.63 -33.00 12.47
CA ILE A 75 9.99 -32.65 12.88
C ILE A 75 10.85 -33.88 12.65
N SER A 76 11.91 -33.74 11.87
CA SER A 76 12.86 -34.84 11.63
C SER A 76 14.27 -34.33 11.51
N GLY A 77 15.25 -35.12 11.94
CA GLY A 77 16.65 -34.80 11.75
C GLY A 77 17.51 -35.27 12.90
N ARG A 78 18.59 -34.54 13.17
CA ARG A 78 19.56 -34.88 14.21
C ARG A 78 19.87 -33.68 15.08
N ILE A 79 20.06 -33.91 16.38
CA ILE A 79 20.38 -32.87 17.36
C ILE A 79 21.42 -33.37 18.35
N ASN A 80 22.18 -32.47 18.95
CA ASN A 80 22.78 -32.73 20.26
C ASN A 80 21.90 -32.06 21.34
N PRO A 81 21.08 -32.81 22.09
CA PRO A 81 20.11 -32.24 23.02
C PRO A 81 20.73 -31.79 24.35
N PHE A 82 21.96 -32.18 24.66
CA PHE A 82 22.63 -31.84 25.93
C PHE A 82 23.69 -30.75 25.78
N LEU A 83 24.16 -30.49 24.56
CA LEU A 83 25.01 -29.34 24.24
C LEU A 83 24.31 -28.41 23.26
N PHE A 84 23.39 -27.60 23.78
CA PHE A 84 22.71 -26.56 23.01
C PHE A 84 23.73 -25.68 22.26
N GLY A 85 23.46 -25.42 20.98
CA GLY A 85 24.32 -24.54 20.20
C GLY A 85 25.44 -25.21 19.41
N THR A 86 25.69 -26.51 19.62
CA THR A 86 26.83 -27.22 18.99
C THR A 86 26.45 -27.88 17.68
N PHE A 87 25.40 -28.71 17.69
CA PHE A 87 24.94 -29.43 16.52
C PHE A 87 23.41 -29.54 16.46
N ALA A 88 22.86 -29.16 15.31
CA ALA A 88 21.50 -29.50 14.90
C ALA A 88 21.43 -29.56 13.37
N ASP A 89 20.66 -30.48 12.85
CA ASP A 89 20.28 -30.57 11.44
C ASP A 89 18.83 -31.03 11.42
N LEU A 90 17.91 -30.07 11.47
CA LEU A 90 16.48 -30.28 11.68
C LEU A 90 15.68 -29.78 10.48
N SER A 91 14.83 -30.66 9.95
CA SER A 91 13.76 -30.30 9.03
C SER A 91 12.44 -30.26 9.80
N ILE A 92 11.77 -29.12 9.75
CA ILE A 92 10.47 -28.90 10.38
C ILE A 92 9.51 -28.45 9.29
N ARG A 93 8.36 -29.13 9.20
CA ARG A 93 7.33 -28.78 8.23
C ARG A 93 6.01 -28.57 8.91
N PHE A 94 5.40 -27.44 8.63
CA PHE A 94 4.04 -27.13 9.04
C PHE A 94 3.17 -27.03 7.79
N LYS A 95 1.96 -27.56 7.88
CA LYS A 95 0.96 -27.42 6.82
C LYS A 95 -0.28 -26.75 7.36
N ASN A 96 -0.89 -25.91 6.53
CA ASN A 96 -2.22 -25.34 6.76
C ASN A 96 -2.32 -24.52 8.07
N VAL A 97 -1.22 -23.88 8.50
CA VAL A 97 -1.18 -23.06 9.72
C VAL A 97 -2.13 -21.88 9.57
N ASP A 98 -3.02 -21.70 10.54
CA ASP A 98 -3.90 -20.52 10.58
C ASP A 98 -3.10 -19.28 10.99
N LEU A 99 -3.01 -18.31 10.07
CA LEU A 99 -2.22 -17.10 10.31
C LEU A 99 -2.88 -16.13 11.28
N THR A 100 -4.18 -16.28 11.54
CA THR A 100 -4.89 -15.42 12.50
C THR A 100 -4.37 -15.65 13.94
N GLU A 101 -3.93 -16.87 14.26
CA GLU A 101 -3.27 -17.20 15.53
C GLU A 101 -1.92 -16.47 15.70
N LEU A 102 -1.29 -16.09 14.58
CA LEU A 102 0.01 -15.39 14.54
C LEU A 102 -0.14 -13.87 14.35
N SER A 103 -1.38 -13.36 14.30
CA SER A 103 -1.69 -11.94 14.09
C SER A 103 -0.96 -11.00 15.07
N PRO A 104 -0.75 -11.34 16.36
CA PRO A 104 0.03 -10.48 17.27
C PRO A 104 1.48 -10.23 16.81
N TYR A 105 2.14 -11.21 16.18
CA TYR A 105 3.48 -11.01 15.61
C TYR A 105 3.43 -10.03 14.43
N SER A 106 2.45 -10.19 13.53
CA SER A 106 2.26 -9.29 12.40
C SER A 106 1.96 -7.86 12.85
N ALA A 107 1.11 -7.69 13.87
CA ALA A 107 0.81 -6.37 14.43
C ALA A 107 2.06 -5.69 14.97
N ARG A 108 2.92 -6.41 15.71
CA ARG A 108 4.14 -5.87 16.29
C ARG A 108 5.20 -5.53 15.24
N PHE A 109 5.48 -6.44 14.31
CA PHE A 109 6.65 -6.31 13.41
C PHE A 109 6.31 -5.78 12.02
N ALA A 110 5.08 -5.99 11.54
CA ALA A 110 4.62 -5.50 10.24
C ALA A 110 3.66 -4.31 10.35
N GLY A 111 3.14 -3.99 11.55
CA GLY A 111 2.22 -2.88 11.77
C GLY A 111 0.79 -3.13 11.28
N TYR A 112 0.43 -4.39 10.98
CA TYR A 112 -0.91 -4.77 10.54
C TYR A 112 -1.32 -6.09 11.18
N ARG A 113 -2.59 -6.19 11.60
CA ARG A 113 -3.17 -7.49 11.94
C ARG A 113 -3.39 -8.33 10.68
N ILE A 114 -3.41 -9.64 10.86
CA ILE A 114 -3.85 -10.58 9.83
C ILE A 114 -5.36 -10.80 10.00
N ASP A 115 -6.12 -10.52 8.95
CA ASP A 115 -7.57 -10.74 8.90
C ASP A 115 -7.90 -12.19 8.52
N LYS A 116 -7.17 -12.73 7.53
CA LYS A 116 -7.27 -14.14 7.13
C LYS A 116 -6.02 -14.61 6.39
N GLY A 117 -5.86 -15.92 6.32
CA GLY A 117 -4.88 -16.58 5.47
C GLY A 117 -4.34 -17.85 6.14
N LYS A 118 -3.71 -18.69 5.33
CA LYS A 118 -3.01 -19.88 5.83
C LYS A 118 -1.57 -19.90 5.38
N ALA A 119 -0.72 -20.67 6.04
CA ALA A 119 0.64 -20.89 5.57
C ALA A 119 1.09 -22.34 5.66
N ASP A 120 1.86 -22.75 4.67
CA ASP A 120 2.76 -23.89 4.75
C ASP A 120 4.18 -23.36 5.00
N LEU A 121 4.91 -24.00 5.92
CA LEU A 121 6.27 -23.62 6.28
C LEU A 121 7.16 -24.84 6.16
N ASP A 122 8.18 -24.76 5.30
CA ASP A 122 9.26 -25.73 5.18
C ASP A 122 10.54 -25.11 5.71
N LEU A 123 10.99 -25.57 6.88
CA LEU A 123 12.10 -25.01 7.64
C LEU A 123 13.25 -26.03 7.71
N HIS A 124 14.45 -25.64 7.32
CA HIS A 124 15.65 -26.47 7.45
C HIS A 124 16.76 -25.73 8.20
N TYR A 125 17.03 -26.16 9.44
CA TYR A 125 17.91 -25.47 10.38
C TYR A 125 19.14 -26.33 10.62
N ARG A 126 20.30 -25.79 10.23
CA ARG A 126 21.62 -26.39 10.39
C ARG A 126 22.45 -25.54 11.32
N LEU A 127 22.87 -26.12 12.44
CA LEU A 127 23.73 -25.53 13.42
C LEU A 127 24.98 -26.40 13.55
N ARG A 128 26.15 -25.81 13.32
CA ARG A 128 27.42 -26.48 13.55
C ARG A 128 28.42 -25.48 14.10
N ASP A 129 29.04 -25.80 15.23
CA ASP A 129 30.05 -24.97 15.87
C ASP A 129 29.59 -23.51 16.02
N ARG A 130 28.39 -23.32 16.60
CA ARG A 130 27.77 -22.00 16.83
C ARG A 130 27.36 -21.25 15.55
N LYS A 131 27.59 -21.80 14.36
CA LYS A 131 27.16 -21.20 13.10
C LYS A 131 25.80 -21.76 12.70
N LEU A 132 24.82 -20.87 12.59
CA LEU A 132 23.48 -21.17 12.10
C LEU A 132 23.39 -20.88 10.61
N LEU A 133 22.86 -21.84 9.87
CA LEU A 133 22.32 -21.72 8.53
C LEU A 133 20.87 -22.21 8.58
N ALA A 134 19.92 -21.36 8.25
CA ALA A 134 18.52 -21.75 8.22
C ALA A 134 17.87 -21.32 6.91
N ASP A 135 17.26 -22.29 6.24
CA ASP A 135 16.52 -22.13 5.01
C ASP A 135 15.03 -22.16 5.39
N ASN A 136 14.32 -21.04 5.17
CA ASN A 136 12.90 -20.92 5.48
C ASN A 136 12.14 -20.68 4.19
N ASN A 137 11.34 -21.66 3.76
CA ASN A 137 10.41 -21.51 2.65
C ASN A 137 8.99 -21.40 3.20
N LEU A 138 8.33 -20.29 2.90
CA LEU A 138 7.00 -19.97 3.41
C LEU A 138 6.07 -19.79 2.22
N VAL A 139 4.98 -20.56 2.20
CA VAL A 139 3.92 -20.43 1.21
C VAL A 139 2.67 -19.95 1.92
N PHE A 140 2.33 -18.68 1.72
CA PHE A 140 1.10 -18.10 2.22
C PHE A 140 -0.03 -18.31 1.21
N ASP A 141 -1.21 -18.65 1.70
CA ASP A 141 -2.41 -18.90 0.90
C ASP A 141 -3.51 -17.90 1.29
N HIS A 142 -3.87 -17.03 0.35
CA HIS A 142 -4.89 -15.98 0.49
C HIS A 142 -4.68 -15.04 1.72
N LEU A 143 -3.42 -14.74 2.06
CA LEU A 143 -3.06 -13.80 3.14
C LEU A 143 -3.70 -12.43 2.88
N THR A 144 -4.47 -11.96 3.86
CA THR A 144 -5.13 -10.64 3.86
C THR A 144 -4.77 -9.90 5.14
N LEU A 145 -4.20 -8.71 4.98
CA LEU A 145 -3.92 -7.80 6.09
C LEU A 145 -5.18 -7.01 6.46
N GLY A 146 -5.45 -6.91 7.74
CA GLY A 146 -6.57 -6.17 8.30
C GLY A 146 -6.19 -4.74 8.69
N GLU A 147 -6.60 -4.36 9.89
CA GLU A 147 -6.37 -3.04 10.47
C GLU A 147 -4.90 -2.77 10.75
N ARG A 148 -4.53 -1.49 10.63
CA ARG A 148 -3.20 -0.99 10.98
C ARG A 148 -3.08 -0.90 12.49
N VAL A 149 -1.90 -1.25 13.00
CA VAL A 149 -1.54 -1.17 14.41
C VAL A 149 -0.29 -0.31 14.51
N ASP A 150 -0.36 0.76 15.30
CA ASP A 150 0.80 1.57 15.59
C ASP A 150 1.74 0.78 16.50
N SER A 151 2.89 0.37 15.95
CA SER A 151 3.93 -0.33 16.66
C SER A 151 5.28 0.33 16.40
N PRO A 152 6.06 0.67 17.44
CA PRO A 152 7.39 1.25 17.28
C PRO A 152 8.41 0.28 16.67
N GLU A 153 8.11 -1.03 16.72
CA GLU A 153 8.95 -2.09 16.12
C GLU A 153 8.49 -2.47 14.71
N ALA A 154 7.43 -1.85 14.19
CA ALA A 154 6.96 -2.12 12.84
C ALA A 154 7.96 -1.60 11.79
N ILE A 155 8.14 -2.37 10.73
CA ILE A 155 8.92 -1.92 9.58
C ILE A 155 8.24 -0.71 8.92
N SER A 156 9.04 0.30 8.58
CA SER A 156 8.58 1.53 7.90
C SER A 156 8.45 1.33 6.38
N LEU A 157 7.85 0.22 5.96
CA LEU A 157 7.66 -0.13 4.54
C LEU A 157 6.18 -0.33 4.22
N PRO A 158 5.74 -0.14 2.96
CA PRO A 158 4.34 -0.32 2.56
C PRO A 158 3.99 -1.81 2.48
N VAL A 159 3.78 -2.45 3.63
CA VAL A 159 3.60 -3.91 3.74
C VAL A 159 2.39 -4.39 2.94
N LYS A 160 1.28 -3.64 2.97
CA LYS A 160 0.08 -3.96 2.17
C LYS A 160 0.40 -4.03 0.69
N LEU A 161 1.10 -3.02 0.16
CA LEU A 161 1.54 -3.02 -1.23
C LEU A 161 2.46 -4.21 -1.52
N ALA A 162 3.43 -4.49 -0.65
CA ALA A 162 4.34 -5.61 -0.84
C ALA A 162 3.57 -6.95 -0.93
N VAL A 163 2.63 -7.20 -0.02
CA VAL A 163 1.77 -8.40 -0.04
C VAL A 163 0.97 -8.49 -1.35
N SER A 164 0.34 -7.39 -1.80
CA SER A 164 -0.39 -7.37 -3.07
C SER A 164 0.52 -7.65 -4.27
N LEU A 165 1.72 -7.08 -4.30
CA LEU A 165 2.70 -7.29 -5.38
C LEU A 165 3.29 -8.71 -5.43
N MET A 166 3.42 -9.35 -4.26
CA MET A 166 3.94 -10.71 -4.14
C MET A 166 2.88 -11.78 -4.42
N ARG A 167 1.59 -11.42 -4.30
CA ARG A 167 0.47 -12.35 -4.50
C ARG A 167 0.40 -12.79 -5.96
N GLY A 168 0.41 -14.10 -6.17
CA GLY A 168 0.14 -14.74 -7.45
C GLY A 168 -1.33 -14.70 -7.83
N LEU A 169 -1.64 -15.10 -9.07
CA LEU A 169 -3.03 -15.21 -9.56
C LEU A 169 -3.87 -16.24 -8.80
N ASP A 170 -3.22 -17.22 -8.18
CA ASP A 170 -3.81 -18.26 -7.35
C ASP A 170 -4.01 -17.82 -5.89
N GLY A 171 -3.71 -16.56 -5.57
CA GLY A 171 -3.79 -16.02 -4.21
C GLY A 171 -2.61 -16.39 -3.32
N LYS A 172 -1.59 -17.09 -3.84
CA LYS A 172 -0.44 -17.56 -3.05
C LYS A 172 0.73 -16.59 -3.07
N ILE A 173 1.51 -16.58 -2.00
CA ILE A 173 2.76 -15.83 -1.87
C ILE A 173 3.85 -16.82 -1.44
N ASN A 174 4.91 -16.94 -2.24
CA ASN A 174 6.05 -17.79 -1.92
C ASN A 174 7.22 -16.91 -1.47
N ILE A 175 7.76 -17.18 -0.29
CA ILE A 175 8.87 -16.42 0.29
C ILE A 175 9.98 -17.37 0.74
N ASP A 176 11.15 -17.20 0.13
CA ASP A 176 12.39 -17.82 0.57
C ASP A 176 13.18 -16.83 1.44
N LEU A 177 13.38 -17.19 2.71
CA LEU A 177 14.12 -16.39 3.69
C LEU A 177 15.33 -17.17 4.22
N PRO A 178 16.46 -17.19 3.49
CA PRO A 178 17.69 -17.75 4.02
C PRO A 178 18.24 -16.83 5.13
N ILE A 179 18.53 -17.41 6.29
CA ILE A 179 19.18 -16.73 7.40
C ILE A 179 20.49 -17.44 7.75
N SER A 180 21.51 -16.65 8.07
CA SER A 180 22.79 -17.18 8.53
C SER A 180 23.38 -16.28 9.61
N GLY A 181 24.04 -16.86 10.60
CA GLY A 181 24.70 -16.07 11.64
C GLY A 181 25.55 -16.91 12.58
N ASN A 182 26.30 -16.25 13.44
CA ASN A 182 27.08 -16.88 14.50
C ASN A 182 26.42 -16.57 15.84
N LEU A 183 26.07 -17.61 16.61
CA LEU A 183 25.44 -17.46 17.92
C LEU A 183 26.40 -16.90 18.98
N ASP A 184 27.71 -16.81 18.71
CA ASP A 184 28.69 -16.14 19.58
C ASP A 184 28.78 -14.63 19.36
N ASP A 185 28.17 -14.11 18.30
CA ASP A 185 28.12 -12.67 18.07
C ASP A 185 27.20 -12.02 19.13
N PRO A 186 27.68 -11.07 19.95
CA PRO A 186 26.83 -10.38 20.93
C PRO A 186 25.71 -9.55 20.29
N LYS A 187 25.79 -9.25 18.99
CA LYS A 187 24.74 -8.61 18.20
C LYS A 187 23.80 -9.61 17.52
N PHE A 188 24.01 -10.93 17.72
CA PHE A 188 23.17 -11.97 17.17
C PHE A 188 21.75 -11.87 17.74
N SER A 189 20.77 -11.73 16.86
CA SER A 189 19.35 -11.78 17.18
C SER A 189 18.64 -12.49 16.04
N ILE A 190 17.91 -13.57 16.37
CA ILE A 190 17.09 -14.29 15.39
C ILE A 190 16.05 -13.36 14.79
N THR A 191 15.39 -12.56 15.64
CA THR A 191 14.44 -11.52 15.22
C THR A 191 15.10 -10.54 14.26
N GLY A 192 16.29 -10.01 14.60
CA GLY A 192 17.00 -9.07 13.73
C GLY A 192 17.41 -9.65 12.36
N LEU A 193 17.77 -10.93 12.30
CA LEU A 193 18.07 -11.63 11.04
C LEU A 193 16.81 -11.80 10.18
N LEU A 194 15.71 -12.24 10.79
CA LEU A 194 14.42 -12.39 10.12
C LEU A 194 13.90 -11.05 9.60
N THR A 195 13.97 -9.97 10.41
CA THR A 195 13.60 -8.62 9.98
C THR A 195 14.42 -8.15 8.79
N LYS A 196 15.76 -8.34 8.81
CA LYS A 196 16.62 -7.97 7.68
C LYS A 196 16.29 -8.75 6.41
N ALA A 197 16.05 -10.06 6.52
CA ALA A 197 15.66 -10.89 5.39
C ALA A 197 14.31 -10.44 4.80
N ALA A 198 13.31 -10.22 5.66
CA ALA A 198 11.99 -9.72 5.26
C ALA A 198 12.07 -8.34 4.59
N VAL A 199 12.83 -7.40 5.16
CA VAL A 199 13.10 -6.08 4.55
C VAL A 199 13.75 -6.23 3.18
N GLY A 200 14.72 -7.14 3.04
CA GLY A 200 15.37 -7.42 1.76
C GLY A 200 14.39 -7.94 0.70
N VAL A 201 13.49 -8.84 1.07
CA VAL A 201 12.44 -9.36 0.18
C VAL A 201 11.48 -8.26 -0.25
N ILE A 202 10.94 -7.50 0.71
CA ILE A 202 10.00 -6.40 0.42
C ILE A 202 10.68 -5.35 -0.47
N THR A 203 11.89 -4.95 -0.12
CA THR A 203 12.66 -3.96 -0.90
C THR A 203 12.88 -4.46 -2.32
N LYS A 204 13.24 -5.73 -2.53
CA LYS A 204 13.43 -6.31 -3.87
C LYS A 204 12.14 -6.31 -4.70
N VAL A 205 11.00 -6.55 -4.06
CA VAL A 205 9.69 -6.53 -4.74
C VAL A 205 9.24 -5.11 -5.06
N VAL A 206 9.49 -4.13 -4.20
CA VAL A 206 9.09 -2.73 -4.45
C VAL A 206 10.08 -2.02 -5.40
N SER A 207 11.37 -2.39 -5.38
CA SER A 207 12.42 -1.71 -6.16
C SER A 207 12.55 -2.14 -7.62
N SER A 208 11.85 -3.18 -8.09
CA SER A 208 12.00 -3.70 -9.45
C SER A 208 10.77 -4.45 -9.92
N PRO A 209 10.27 -4.29 -11.15
CA PRO A 209 10.06 -3.10 -12.01
C PRO A 209 9.03 -2.08 -11.45
N PHE A 210 8.63 -2.23 -10.20
CA PHE A 210 7.58 -1.45 -9.53
C PHE A 210 8.07 -0.12 -8.93
N SER A 211 9.30 0.31 -9.23
CA SER A 211 9.78 1.64 -8.83
C SER A 211 8.89 2.77 -9.37
N ALA A 212 8.23 2.55 -10.52
CA ALA A 212 7.22 3.47 -11.05
C ALA A 212 5.95 3.54 -10.19
N ILE A 213 5.58 2.45 -9.51
CA ILE A 213 4.55 2.48 -8.45
C ILE A 213 5.14 3.23 -7.26
N GLY A 214 6.37 2.96 -6.84
CA GLY A 214 7.04 3.72 -5.76
C GLY A 214 6.99 5.25 -5.97
N MET A 215 7.28 5.73 -7.19
CA MET A 215 7.21 7.16 -7.54
C MET A 215 5.80 7.78 -7.49
N LEU A 216 4.74 6.97 -7.63
CA LEU A 216 3.35 7.42 -7.45
C LEU A 216 2.98 7.57 -5.96
N PHE A 217 3.67 6.83 -5.09
CA PHE A 217 3.37 6.71 -3.66
C PHE A 217 4.40 7.47 -2.78
N ASP A 218 5.45 8.05 -3.38
CA ASP A 218 6.50 8.86 -2.71
C ASP A 218 6.01 10.24 -2.18
N GLY A 219 4.73 10.57 -2.41
CA GLY A 219 4.10 11.83 -1.97
C GLY A 219 2.70 11.68 -1.35
N GLY A 220 2.24 10.45 -1.07
CA GLY A 220 0.94 10.13 -0.47
C GLY A 220 1.06 9.49 0.91
N SER A 221 -0.07 9.21 1.56
CA SER A 221 -0.07 8.38 2.78
C SER A 221 0.49 6.98 2.48
N ASP A 222 0.99 6.28 3.50
CA ASP A 222 1.73 5.00 3.43
C ASP A 222 1.14 3.89 2.53
N ASP A 223 -0.11 4.01 2.06
CA ASP A 223 -0.84 3.00 1.30
C ASP A 223 -1.54 3.53 0.00
N ALA A 224 -1.39 4.81 -0.39
CA ALA A 224 -2.05 5.36 -1.58
C ALA A 224 -1.18 6.38 -2.38
N GLY A 225 -1.16 6.23 -3.70
CA GLY A 225 -0.51 7.18 -4.61
C GLY A 225 -1.45 8.30 -5.05
N SER A 226 -0.91 9.36 -5.66
CA SER A 226 -1.71 10.49 -6.14
C SER A 226 -1.44 10.88 -7.60
N ILE A 227 -2.47 11.40 -8.27
CA ILE A 227 -2.38 12.07 -9.57
C ILE A 227 -2.92 13.48 -9.43
N ASP A 228 -2.08 14.45 -9.79
CA ASP A 228 -2.41 15.87 -9.64
C ASP A 228 -3.25 16.39 -10.81
N PHE A 229 -4.19 17.28 -10.52
CA PHE A 229 -4.99 17.98 -11.53
C PHE A 229 -4.96 19.48 -11.30
N ARG A 230 -5.02 20.25 -12.40
CA ARG A 230 -5.29 21.68 -12.28
C ARG A 230 -6.67 21.92 -11.64
N PRO A 231 -6.83 23.01 -10.86
CA PRO A 231 -8.13 23.39 -10.31
C PRO A 231 -9.21 23.49 -11.39
N GLY A 232 -10.38 22.91 -11.13
CA GLY A 232 -11.51 22.89 -12.05
C GLY A 232 -11.32 22.03 -13.31
N SER A 233 -10.22 21.26 -13.42
CA SER A 233 -9.91 20.44 -14.59
C SER A 233 -9.81 18.95 -14.25
N PHE A 234 -10.11 18.12 -15.25
CA PHE A 234 -9.87 16.67 -15.26
C PHE A 234 -8.92 16.25 -16.40
N GLU A 235 -8.27 17.22 -17.04
CA GLU A 235 -7.29 16.95 -18.09
C GLU A 235 -5.98 16.46 -17.49
N LEU A 236 -5.44 15.36 -18.05
CA LEU A 236 -4.14 14.81 -17.67
C LEU A 236 -3.02 15.53 -18.45
N GLU A 237 -2.05 16.06 -17.71
CA GLU A 237 -0.89 16.78 -18.26
C GLU A 237 0.37 15.91 -18.29
N GLY A 238 1.44 16.41 -18.92
CA GLY A 238 2.61 15.61 -19.32
C GLY A 238 3.25 14.80 -18.18
N ALA A 239 3.50 15.42 -17.02
CA ALA A 239 4.09 14.75 -15.87
C ALA A 239 3.20 13.60 -15.35
N GLU A 240 1.90 13.86 -15.21
CA GLU A 240 0.93 12.86 -14.72
C GLU A 240 0.71 11.73 -15.73
N LYS A 241 0.73 12.02 -17.02
CA LYS A 241 0.71 11.00 -18.07
C LYS A 241 1.91 10.07 -17.97
N SER A 242 3.12 10.63 -17.77
CA SER A 242 4.33 9.83 -17.59
C SER A 242 4.27 8.96 -16.33
N ARG A 243 3.65 9.45 -15.25
CA ARG A 243 3.41 8.65 -14.03
C ARG A 243 2.44 7.50 -14.32
N LEU A 244 1.34 7.77 -15.02
CA LEU A 244 0.36 6.75 -15.41
C LEU A 244 0.91 5.73 -16.42
N ASP A 245 1.86 6.11 -17.27
CA ASP A 245 2.59 5.17 -18.15
C ASP A 245 3.41 4.14 -17.35
N GLY A 246 4.06 4.60 -16.29
CA GLY A 246 4.75 3.74 -15.33
C GLY A 246 3.80 2.77 -14.63
N LEU A 247 2.64 3.27 -14.18
CA LEU A 247 1.58 2.44 -13.58
C LEU A 247 1.03 1.39 -14.54
N ALA A 248 0.74 1.79 -15.79
CA ALA A 248 0.25 0.86 -16.81
C ALA A 248 1.26 -0.26 -17.09
N THR A 249 2.56 0.07 -17.16
CA THR A 249 3.61 -0.93 -17.32
C THR A 249 3.61 -1.94 -16.17
N ALA A 250 3.52 -1.44 -14.93
CA ALA A 250 3.50 -2.29 -13.73
C ALA A 250 2.24 -3.17 -13.65
N LEU A 251 1.06 -2.62 -13.91
CA LEU A 251 -0.21 -3.35 -13.93
C LEU A 251 -0.24 -4.43 -15.03
N SER A 252 0.44 -4.19 -16.16
CA SER A 252 0.55 -5.18 -17.25
C SER A 252 1.40 -6.38 -16.87
N GLN A 253 2.46 -6.17 -16.08
CA GLN A 253 3.35 -7.26 -15.62
C GLN A 253 2.75 -8.08 -14.47
N ARG A 254 1.71 -7.57 -13.81
CA ARG A 254 1.02 -8.24 -12.70
C ARG A 254 -0.49 -8.30 -12.97
N PRO A 255 -0.97 -9.27 -13.77
CA PRO A 255 -2.38 -9.39 -14.10
C PRO A 255 -3.31 -9.61 -12.90
N GLY A 256 -2.76 -10.05 -11.75
CA GLY A 256 -3.53 -10.26 -10.52
C GLY A 256 -3.82 -9.01 -9.70
N LEU A 257 -3.19 -7.87 -10.01
CA LEU A 257 -3.44 -6.62 -9.30
C LEU A 257 -4.68 -5.92 -9.83
N SER A 258 -5.44 -5.32 -8.92
CA SER A 258 -6.48 -4.37 -9.26
C SER A 258 -6.09 -2.96 -8.84
N LEU A 259 -6.59 -1.96 -9.57
CA LEU A 259 -6.42 -0.55 -9.25
C LEU A 259 -7.76 0.01 -8.79
N GLU A 260 -7.76 0.64 -7.63
CA GLU A 260 -8.86 1.43 -7.12
C GLU A 260 -8.54 2.91 -7.27
N ILE A 261 -9.50 3.69 -7.77
CA ILE A 261 -9.35 5.11 -8.06
C ILE A 261 -10.43 5.88 -7.30
N ARG A 262 -10.01 6.78 -6.42
CA ARG A 262 -10.88 7.74 -5.75
C ARG A 262 -10.62 9.14 -6.29
N GLY A 263 -11.59 9.70 -7.00
CA GLY A 263 -11.52 11.08 -7.44
C GLY A 263 -11.77 12.04 -6.27
N THR A 264 -11.01 13.15 -6.20
CA THR A 264 -11.25 14.20 -5.21
C THR A 264 -11.50 15.56 -5.86
N ALA A 265 -12.23 16.42 -5.15
CA ALA A 265 -12.36 17.83 -5.48
C ALA A 265 -12.29 18.71 -4.22
N ARG A 266 -11.67 19.87 -4.36
CA ARG A 266 -11.41 20.85 -3.29
C ARG A 266 -12.48 21.94 -3.30
N SER A 267 -13.23 22.09 -2.22
CA SER A 267 -14.31 23.09 -2.17
C SER A 267 -13.85 24.55 -2.28
N GLY A 268 -12.56 24.85 -2.04
CA GLY A 268 -11.98 26.18 -2.25
C GLY A 268 -11.51 26.43 -3.69
N ARG A 269 -10.36 25.83 -4.04
CA ARG A 269 -9.71 26.04 -5.34
C ARG A 269 -10.52 25.54 -6.54
N ASP A 270 -11.14 24.35 -6.46
CA ASP A 270 -11.94 23.86 -7.57
C ASP A 270 -13.22 24.66 -7.76
N ALA A 271 -13.87 25.09 -6.67
CA ALA A 271 -15.06 25.93 -6.78
C ALA A 271 -14.74 27.26 -7.47
N SER A 272 -13.67 27.94 -7.05
CA SER A 272 -13.23 29.19 -7.69
C SER A 272 -12.94 28.99 -9.19
N ALA A 273 -12.20 27.94 -9.55
CA ALA A 273 -11.88 27.64 -10.94
C ALA A 273 -13.11 27.26 -11.77
N LEU A 274 -14.03 26.47 -11.21
CA LEU A 274 -15.29 26.12 -11.86
C LEU A 274 -16.19 27.35 -12.07
N ALA A 275 -16.23 28.28 -11.11
CA ALA A 275 -16.98 29.52 -11.23
C ALA A 275 -16.46 30.37 -12.40
N GLU A 276 -15.13 30.50 -12.52
CA GLU A 276 -14.51 31.19 -13.65
C GLU A 276 -14.82 30.52 -14.99
N GLN A 277 -14.73 29.19 -15.07
CA GLN A 277 -15.06 28.45 -16.28
C GLN A 277 -16.55 28.57 -16.66
N GLN A 278 -17.46 28.51 -15.68
CA GLN A 278 -18.89 28.69 -15.91
C GLN A 278 -19.20 30.11 -16.38
N LEU A 279 -18.62 31.13 -15.76
CA LEU A 279 -18.73 32.52 -16.20
C LEU A 279 -18.22 32.68 -17.64
N ARG A 280 -17.03 32.15 -17.94
CA ARG A 280 -16.46 32.21 -19.30
C ARG A 280 -17.39 31.56 -20.33
N ARG A 281 -17.93 30.36 -20.04
CA ARG A 281 -18.90 29.68 -20.92
C ARG A 281 -20.16 30.51 -21.14
N GLN A 282 -20.66 31.19 -20.10
CA GLN A 282 -21.81 32.09 -20.24
C GLN A 282 -21.51 33.24 -21.20
N LEU A 283 -20.32 33.85 -21.10
CA LEU A 283 -19.90 34.93 -22.00
C LEU A 283 -19.66 34.42 -23.43
N GLU A 284 -19.09 33.22 -23.60
CA GLU A 284 -18.92 32.58 -24.91
C GLU A 284 -20.28 32.29 -25.57
N ASN A 285 -21.26 31.80 -24.81
CA ASN A 285 -22.62 31.60 -25.29
C ASN A 285 -23.27 32.94 -25.70
N ALA A 286 -23.08 34.01 -24.91
CA ALA A 286 -23.56 35.34 -25.25
C ALA A 286 -22.93 35.84 -26.57
N LYS A 287 -21.61 35.64 -26.76
CA LYS A 287 -20.92 35.99 -28.01
C LYS A 287 -21.47 35.20 -29.20
N ALA A 288 -21.71 33.90 -29.02
CA ALA A 288 -22.27 33.06 -30.08
C ALA A 288 -23.68 33.53 -30.50
N ILE A 289 -24.48 34.02 -29.55
CA ILE A 289 -25.80 34.62 -29.83
C ILE A 289 -25.64 35.95 -30.59
N GLU A 290 -24.75 36.86 -30.16
CA GLU A 290 -24.46 38.12 -30.88
C GLU A 290 -24.08 37.87 -32.35
N LEU A 291 -23.19 36.91 -32.60
CA LEU A 291 -22.75 36.55 -33.96
C LEU A 291 -23.89 36.00 -34.82
N ARG A 292 -24.78 35.19 -34.23
CA ARG A 292 -25.96 34.65 -34.93
C ARG A 292 -26.96 35.75 -35.29
N LEU A 293 -27.15 36.74 -34.43
CA LEU A 293 -28.04 37.87 -34.66
C LEU A 293 -27.48 38.89 -35.67
N ALA A 294 -26.15 39.02 -35.76
CA ALA A 294 -25.45 39.93 -36.66
C ALA A 294 -25.43 39.47 -38.15
N GLY A 295 -26.07 38.35 -38.50
CA GLY A 295 -26.29 37.94 -39.89
C GLY A 295 -25.17 37.09 -40.54
N GLY A 296 -24.28 36.48 -39.75
CA GLY A 296 -23.26 35.56 -40.26
C GLY A 296 -23.86 34.23 -40.75
N ASP A 297 -23.43 33.83 -41.95
CA ASP A 297 -23.82 32.63 -42.71
C ASP A 297 -24.14 31.38 -41.85
N ARG A 298 -25.29 30.75 -42.11
CA ARG A 298 -25.92 29.72 -41.26
C ARG A 298 -25.12 28.42 -41.18
N ASP A 299 -24.10 28.25 -42.03
CA ASP A 299 -23.36 26.99 -42.22
C ASP A 299 -21.86 27.04 -41.87
N ARG A 300 -21.36 28.12 -41.25
CA ARG A 300 -19.96 28.20 -40.78
C ARG A 300 -19.81 28.83 -39.40
N ALA A 301 -20.30 28.15 -38.39
CA ALA A 301 -19.63 28.20 -37.10
C ALA A 301 -19.08 26.80 -36.83
N PRO A 302 -17.77 26.55 -36.95
CA PRO A 302 -17.20 25.32 -36.43
C PRO A 302 -17.57 25.26 -34.96
N ALA A 303 -18.23 24.18 -34.54
CA ALA A 303 -18.36 23.87 -33.13
C ALA A 303 -16.94 23.81 -32.55
N GLY A 304 -16.50 24.88 -31.89
CA GLY A 304 -15.18 24.97 -31.26
C GLY A 304 -14.23 26.12 -31.67
N SER A 305 -14.60 27.11 -32.48
CA SER A 305 -13.66 28.17 -32.90
C SER A 305 -14.07 29.62 -32.59
N SER A 306 -14.39 29.93 -31.33
CA SER A 306 -14.41 31.33 -30.88
C SER A 306 -13.72 31.44 -29.53
N VAL A 307 -12.39 31.42 -29.53
CA VAL A 307 -11.62 31.86 -28.37
C VAL A 307 -12.07 33.29 -28.07
N LEU A 308 -12.72 33.48 -26.92
CA LEU A 308 -13.17 34.80 -26.50
C LEU A 308 -11.95 35.72 -26.34
N SER A 309 -11.85 36.76 -27.19
CA SER A 309 -10.76 37.72 -27.14
C SER A 309 -10.81 38.50 -25.82
N GLY A 310 -9.67 39.05 -25.36
CA GLY A 310 -9.64 39.82 -24.11
C GLY A 310 -10.53 41.06 -24.13
N GLU A 311 -10.74 41.66 -25.31
CA GLU A 311 -11.67 42.77 -25.50
C GLU A 311 -13.13 42.31 -25.46
N ASP A 312 -13.47 41.23 -26.17
CA ASP A 312 -14.83 40.67 -26.12
C ASP A 312 -15.19 40.19 -24.72
N TYR A 313 -14.26 39.56 -24.01
CA TYR A 313 -14.45 39.15 -22.63
C TYR A 313 -14.82 40.36 -21.77
N ARG A 314 -14.02 41.43 -21.80
CA ARG A 314 -14.26 42.63 -20.98
C ARG A 314 -15.58 43.30 -21.33
N ARG A 315 -15.90 43.44 -22.62
CA ARG A 315 -17.15 44.06 -23.09
C ARG A 315 -18.37 43.25 -22.66
N LEU A 316 -18.37 41.95 -22.89
CA LEU A 316 -19.49 41.07 -22.54
C LEU A 316 -19.64 40.92 -21.03
N PHE A 317 -18.54 40.80 -20.30
CA PHE A 317 -18.55 40.79 -18.84
C PHE A 317 -19.15 42.08 -18.28
N SER A 318 -18.76 43.25 -18.81
CA SER A 318 -19.29 44.54 -18.38
C SER A 318 -20.80 44.64 -18.61
N HIS A 319 -21.27 44.13 -19.75
CA HIS A 319 -22.70 44.06 -20.05
C HIS A 319 -23.44 43.13 -19.08
N PHE A 320 -22.91 41.92 -18.86
CA PHE A 320 -23.43 40.95 -17.89
C PHE A 320 -23.50 41.54 -16.47
N TYR A 321 -22.41 42.16 -16.01
CA TYR A 321 -22.30 42.74 -14.68
C TYR A 321 -23.36 43.82 -14.44
N ARG A 322 -23.54 44.73 -15.41
CA ARG A 322 -24.55 45.79 -15.35
C ARG A 322 -25.97 45.25 -15.17
N LEU A 323 -26.31 44.18 -15.90
CA LEU A 323 -27.64 43.58 -15.83
C LEU A 323 -27.86 42.83 -14.53
N ARG A 324 -26.83 42.11 -14.06
CA ARG A 324 -26.90 41.27 -12.86
C ARG A 324 -26.85 42.08 -11.56
N TYR A 325 -26.11 43.19 -11.56
CA TYR A 325 -25.87 44.04 -10.39
C TYR A 325 -26.29 45.50 -10.66
N PRO A 326 -27.60 45.77 -10.81
CA PRO A 326 -28.07 47.12 -11.02
C PRO A 326 -27.69 48.03 -9.84
N GLY A 327 -27.08 49.18 -10.12
CA GLY A 327 -26.68 50.16 -9.10
C GLY A 327 -25.36 49.85 -8.37
N ALA A 328 -24.57 48.88 -8.84
CA ALA A 328 -23.27 48.58 -8.24
C ALA A 328 -22.28 49.76 -8.35
N ALA A 329 -21.47 49.96 -7.30
CA ALA A 329 -20.54 51.08 -7.19
C ALA A 329 -19.50 51.11 -8.32
N GLU A 330 -19.03 49.95 -8.76
CA GLU A 330 -18.06 49.82 -9.84
C GLU A 330 -18.62 50.34 -11.18
N TRP A 331 -19.92 50.14 -11.41
CA TRP A 331 -20.61 50.66 -12.58
C TRP A 331 -20.89 52.16 -12.47
N ALA A 332 -21.25 52.64 -11.26
CA ALA A 332 -21.48 54.06 -11.00
C ALA A 332 -20.20 54.91 -11.07
N ALA A 333 -19.03 54.30 -10.85
CA ALA A 333 -17.72 54.94 -10.90
C ALA A 333 -17.15 55.10 -12.33
N LEU A 334 -17.81 54.55 -13.36
CA LEU A 334 -17.36 54.71 -14.75
C LEU A 334 -17.44 56.17 -15.22
N PRO A 335 -16.42 56.68 -15.95
CA PRO A 335 -16.49 57.99 -16.59
C PRO A 335 -17.70 58.15 -17.51
N ARG A 336 -18.19 59.40 -17.64
CA ARG A 336 -19.33 59.70 -18.53
C ARG A 336 -19.02 59.27 -19.96
N GLY A 337 -19.84 58.37 -20.50
CA GLY A 337 -19.72 57.85 -21.86
C GLY A 337 -19.08 56.46 -21.93
N GLU A 338 -18.38 56.02 -20.89
CA GLU A 338 -17.81 54.67 -20.84
C GLU A 338 -18.88 53.61 -20.53
N ARG A 339 -18.64 52.41 -21.06
CA ARG A 339 -19.56 51.25 -20.99
C ARG A 339 -18.83 49.92 -20.72
N VAL A 340 -17.51 49.95 -20.60
CA VAL A 340 -16.67 48.77 -20.38
C VAL A 340 -15.86 49.03 -19.11
N LEU A 341 -15.93 48.09 -18.17
CA LEU A 341 -15.11 48.11 -16.96
C LEU A 341 -13.65 47.83 -17.36
N GLY A 342 -12.73 48.67 -16.88
CA GLY A 342 -11.30 48.52 -17.07
C GLY A 342 -10.54 48.61 -15.74
N GLY A 343 -9.27 48.21 -15.75
CA GLY A 343 -8.37 48.30 -14.60
C GLY A 343 -8.95 47.69 -13.31
N GLU A 344 -8.83 48.41 -12.22
CA GLU A 344 -9.28 47.97 -10.88
C GLU A 344 -10.79 47.78 -10.78
N LEU A 345 -11.59 48.59 -11.50
CA LEU A 345 -13.05 48.44 -11.51
C LEU A 345 -13.49 47.09 -12.09
N PHE A 346 -12.78 46.62 -13.11
CA PHE A 346 -13.04 45.31 -13.70
C PHE A 346 -12.68 44.17 -12.74
N GLU A 347 -11.51 44.22 -12.11
CA GLU A 347 -11.10 43.17 -11.17
C GLU A 347 -11.99 43.14 -9.92
N SER A 348 -12.41 44.30 -9.42
CA SER A 348 -13.37 44.41 -8.31
C SER A 348 -14.72 43.78 -8.66
N ALA A 349 -15.30 44.17 -9.80
CA ALA A 349 -16.56 43.60 -10.29
C ALA A 349 -16.46 42.09 -10.54
N ARG A 350 -15.34 41.62 -11.13
CA ARG A 350 -15.08 40.20 -11.35
C ARG A 350 -14.99 39.43 -10.05
N GLY A 351 -14.24 39.94 -9.07
CA GLY A 351 -14.15 39.32 -7.74
C GLY A 351 -15.52 39.19 -7.07
N LYS A 352 -16.38 40.21 -7.18
CA LYS A 352 -17.74 40.17 -6.66
C LYS A 352 -18.61 39.12 -7.37
N VAL A 353 -18.57 39.08 -8.70
CA VAL A 353 -19.29 38.06 -9.48
C VAL A 353 -18.87 36.66 -9.06
N LEU A 354 -17.58 36.38 -8.98
CA LEU A 354 -17.07 35.06 -8.63
C LEU A 354 -17.39 34.68 -7.18
N LYS A 355 -17.37 35.64 -6.26
CA LYS A 355 -17.75 35.41 -4.86
C LYS A 355 -19.24 35.05 -4.71
N ASP A 356 -20.10 35.68 -5.48
CA ASP A 356 -21.54 35.40 -5.48
C ASP A 356 -21.90 34.17 -6.35
N TRP A 357 -20.94 33.66 -7.14
CA TRP A 357 -21.13 32.51 -8.02
C TRP A 357 -21.06 31.21 -7.23
N SER A 358 -22.21 30.71 -6.79
CA SER A 358 -22.27 29.46 -6.04
C SER A 358 -21.98 28.25 -6.94
N ILE A 359 -20.93 27.52 -6.60
CA ILE A 359 -20.69 26.17 -7.13
C ILE A 359 -21.34 25.16 -6.20
N SER A 360 -22.20 24.31 -6.76
CA SER A 360 -22.91 23.30 -5.98
C SER A 360 -21.99 22.15 -5.59
N GLU A 361 -22.31 21.44 -4.50
CA GLU A 361 -21.61 20.20 -4.15
C GLU A 361 -21.68 19.17 -5.30
N ILE A 362 -22.79 19.16 -6.04
CA ILE A 362 -23.00 18.29 -7.20
C ILE A 362 -21.96 18.58 -8.29
N ASP A 363 -21.64 19.86 -8.55
CA ASP A 363 -20.62 20.24 -9.55
C ASP A 363 -19.23 19.76 -9.13
N LEU A 364 -18.88 19.89 -7.85
CA LEU A 364 -17.61 19.39 -7.31
C LEU A 364 -17.53 17.86 -7.38
N ARG A 365 -18.61 17.15 -7.02
CA ARG A 365 -18.67 15.68 -7.16
C ARG A 365 -18.53 15.24 -8.61
N ARG A 366 -19.15 15.94 -9.56
CA ARG A 366 -18.97 15.66 -11.00
C ARG A 366 -17.52 15.86 -11.44
N LEU A 367 -16.85 16.90 -10.98
CA LEU A 367 -15.44 17.12 -11.28
C LEU A 367 -14.56 15.98 -10.72
N ALA A 368 -14.79 15.58 -9.47
CA ALA A 368 -14.08 14.46 -8.86
C ALA A 368 -14.31 13.15 -9.63
N GLN A 369 -15.56 12.87 -10.05
CA GLN A 369 -15.90 11.71 -10.86
C GLN A 369 -15.21 11.76 -12.23
N ALA A 370 -15.18 12.93 -12.87
CA ALA A 370 -14.52 13.13 -14.15
C ALA A 370 -13.00 12.88 -14.06
N ARG A 371 -12.34 13.29 -12.97
CA ARG A 371 -10.92 13.00 -12.72
C ARG A 371 -10.64 11.51 -12.61
N ALA A 372 -11.43 10.80 -11.79
CA ALA A 372 -11.30 9.34 -11.66
C ALA A 372 -11.54 8.62 -13.00
N ALA A 373 -12.55 9.07 -13.76
CA ALA A 373 -12.84 8.55 -15.09
C ALA A 373 -11.73 8.86 -16.11
N ALA A 374 -11.08 10.02 -16.03
CA ALA A 374 -9.96 10.39 -16.90
C ALA A 374 -8.75 9.47 -16.68
N VAL A 375 -8.39 9.20 -15.42
CA VAL A 375 -7.32 8.24 -15.07
C VAL A 375 -7.65 6.85 -15.59
N ARG A 376 -8.86 6.34 -15.31
CA ARG A 376 -9.30 5.02 -15.83
C ARG A 376 -9.22 4.96 -17.35
N SER A 377 -9.75 5.97 -18.05
CA SER A 377 -9.78 5.99 -19.51
C SER A 377 -8.36 5.99 -20.10
N TYR A 378 -7.43 6.71 -19.47
CA TYR A 378 -6.03 6.71 -19.87
C TYR A 378 -5.38 5.33 -19.71
N LEU A 379 -5.57 4.66 -18.57
CA LEU A 379 -5.01 3.33 -18.32
C LEU A 379 -5.61 2.26 -19.24
N VAL A 380 -6.91 2.33 -19.52
CA VAL A 380 -7.57 1.43 -20.50
C VAL A 380 -6.98 1.63 -21.89
N GLN A 381 -6.74 2.88 -22.30
CA GLN A 381 -6.06 3.17 -23.57
C GLN A 381 -4.63 2.59 -23.62
N LYS A 382 -3.97 2.44 -22.47
CA LYS A 382 -2.65 1.81 -22.34
C LYS A 382 -2.69 0.27 -22.28
N GLY A 383 -3.88 -0.33 -22.43
CA GLY A 383 -4.05 -1.78 -22.50
C GLY A 383 -4.37 -2.45 -21.16
N ILE A 384 -4.71 -1.69 -20.12
CA ILE A 384 -5.18 -2.27 -18.86
C ILE A 384 -6.67 -2.65 -18.99
N GLU A 385 -6.99 -3.89 -18.67
CA GLU A 385 -8.35 -4.41 -18.69
C GLU A 385 -9.29 -3.58 -17.78
N PRO A 386 -10.43 -3.08 -18.29
CA PRO A 386 -11.36 -2.27 -17.49
C PRO A 386 -11.89 -2.99 -16.24
N THR A 387 -11.96 -4.32 -16.27
CA THR A 387 -12.41 -5.15 -15.13
C THR A 387 -11.45 -5.11 -13.94
N ARG A 388 -10.22 -4.64 -14.13
CA ARG A 388 -9.19 -4.50 -13.10
C ARG A 388 -9.13 -3.09 -12.51
N ILE A 389 -9.96 -2.16 -12.96
CA ILE A 389 -9.97 -0.77 -12.52
C ILE A 389 -11.31 -0.42 -11.89
N TYR A 390 -11.31 -0.22 -10.58
CA TYR A 390 -12.48 0.11 -9.78
C TYR A 390 -12.52 1.61 -9.49
N LEU A 391 -13.68 2.23 -9.68
CA LEU A 391 -13.91 3.61 -9.26
C LEU A 391 -14.61 3.59 -7.90
N LEU A 392 -13.99 4.20 -6.89
CA LEU A 392 -14.57 4.36 -5.57
C LEU A 392 -15.48 5.60 -5.52
N ASP A 393 -16.29 5.71 -4.46
CA ASP A 393 -17.06 6.95 -4.23
C ASP A 393 -16.13 8.15 -4.10
N VAL A 394 -16.57 9.30 -4.57
CA VAL A 394 -15.73 10.51 -4.60
C VAL A 394 -15.63 11.18 -3.25
N GLU A 395 -14.52 11.85 -3.01
CA GLU A 395 -14.29 12.60 -1.78
C GLU A 395 -14.22 14.10 -2.04
N LEU A 396 -14.90 14.88 -1.21
CA LEU A 396 -14.80 16.33 -1.22
C LEU A 396 -13.97 16.77 -0.04
N THR A 397 -12.89 17.48 -0.29
CA THR A 397 -11.98 17.92 0.75
C THR A 397 -12.02 19.44 0.89
N PRO A 398 -12.04 19.98 2.13
CA PRO A 398 -11.91 21.41 2.35
C PRO A 398 -10.46 21.88 2.13
N GLY A 399 -10.30 23.19 1.91
CA GLY A 399 -9.00 23.88 1.91
C GLY A 399 -8.35 24.10 0.54
N ASP A 400 -7.14 24.67 0.58
CA ASP A 400 -6.35 25.13 -0.57
C ASP A 400 -5.16 24.21 -0.93
N GLY A 401 -5.14 22.99 -0.39
CA GLY A 401 -4.11 22.00 -0.70
C GLY A 401 -4.18 21.50 -2.14
N ASP A 402 -3.23 20.63 -2.50
CA ASP A 402 -3.16 20.07 -3.84
C ASP A 402 -4.42 19.28 -4.21
N THR A 403 -4.71 19.29 -5.50
CA THR A 403 -5.94 18.79 -6.08
C THR A 403 -5.66 17.48 -6.79
N ILE A 404 -6.13 16.37 -6.22
CA ILE A 404 -5.58 15.05 -6.54
C ILE A 404 -6.67 14.01 -6.85
N ALA A 405 -6.31 12.93 -7.54
CA ALA A 405 -7.00 11.65 -7.44
C ALA A 405 -6.12 10.69 -6.66
N LEU A 406 -6.71 9.90 -5.75
CA LEU A 406 -6.02 8.90 -4.96
C LEU A 406 -6.09 7.54 -5.65
N LEU A 407 -4.98 6.82 -5.63
CA LEU A 407 -4.78 5.52 -6.26
C LEU A 407 -4.38 4.48 -5.20
N SER A 408 -5.11 3.38 -5.11
CA SER A 408 -4.76 2.25 -4.26
C SER A 408 -4.70 0.95 -5.07
N LEU A 409 -3.81 0.05 -4.68
CA LEU A 409 -3.64 -1.26 -5.33
C LEU A 409 -4.14 -2.35 -4.39
N SER A 410 -4.94 -3.28 -4.93
CA SER A 410 -5.53 -4.40 -4.18
C SER A 410 -5.29 -5.76 -4.82
#